data_AF-A0A6P1BV88-F1
#
_entry.id   AF-A0A6P1BV88-F1
#
_cell.length_a   1.000
_cell.length_b   1.000
_cell.length_c   1.000
_cell.angle_alpha   90.00
_cell.angle_beta   90.00
_cell.angle_gamma   90.00
#
_symmetry.space_group_name_H-M   'P 1'
#
loop_
_entity.id
_entity.type
_entity.pdbx_description
1 polymer ?
#
loop_
_entity_poly.entity_id
_entity_poly.type
_entity_poly.pdbx_seq_one_letter_code
_entity_poly.pdbx_strand_id
1 'polypeptide(L)'
;MSSLVVHGDRNVVEPPLGRRIHCVPVLGDADQFPQDRLIVDLIYQAVTAMRRDADPTAPSVLIVNLSLGNVRKPFQGRLSPWARLIDRLSHSYGILFCVSAGNHTQRFDIASIATMGQYEATRQPDRAKRTLEALSQLVASRRLLSPSETVNGITVGAANIDAVSDVQRRTARNRVDPYHPMVTANPSSSLGPGFANSVKPDILMPGCREHLTMVAKAGWL
;
A
#
# COMPACT_ATOMS: atom_id res chain seq x y z
N MET A 1 1.83 11.21 4.53
CA MET A 1 1.47 10.18 5.55
C MET A 1 1.23 10.76 6.94
N SER A 2 2.14 11.55 7.53
CA SER A 2 2.01 11.99 8.94
C SER A 2 0.69 12.69 9.26
N SER A 3 0.20 13.56 8.39
CA SER A 3 -1.11 14.22 8.57
C SER A 3 -2.27 13.23 8.68
N LEU A 4 -2.29 12.18 7.84
CA LEU A 4 -3.31 11.11 7.89
C LEU A 4 -3.20 10.30 9.20
N VAL A 5 -1.99 10.06 9.71
CA VAL A 5 -1.81 9.36 11.00
C VAL A 5 -2.30 10.20 12.17
N VAL A 6 -2.15 11.53 12.12
CA VAL A 6 -2.62 12.43 13.19
C VAL A 6 -4.11 12.67 13.12
N HIS A 7 -4.64 12.97 11.94
CA HIS A 7 -5.99 13.52 11.79
C HIS A 7 -6.99 12.56 11.15
N GLY A 8 -6.51 11.44 10.60
CA GLY A 8 -7.34 10.50 9.86
C GLY A 8 -7.95 11.09 8.58
N ASP A 9 -9.05 10.49 8.11
CA ASP A 9 -9.72 10.97 6.88
C ASP A 9 -10.41 12.30 7.17
N ARG A 10 -10.08 13.35 6.41
CA ARG A 10 -10.63 14.70 6.59
C ARG A 10 -12.15 14.78 6.45
N ASN A 11 -12.78 13.79 5.81
CA ASN A 11 -14.23 13.72 5.68
C ASN A 11 -14.90 13.00 6.87
N VAL A 12 -14.11 12.43 7.78
CA VAL A 12 -14.58 11.85 9.04
C VAL A 12 -14.27 12.83 10.17
N VAL A 13 -15.25 13.08 11.03
CA VAL A 13 -15.03 13.87 12.24
C VAL A 13 -14.54 12.93 13.33
N GLU A 14 -13.22 12.83 13.48
CA GLU A 14 -12.58 12.04 14.52
C GLU A 14 -11.56 12.87 15.32
N PRO A 15 -11.37 12.58 16.63
CA PRO A 15 -10.39 13.28 17.42
C PRO A 15 -8.98 12.97 16.91
N PRO A 16 -8.08 13.97 16.79
CA PRO A 16 -6.72 13.72 16.36
C PRO A 16 -5.96 12.87 17.38
N LEU A 17 -4.91 12.20 16.91
CA LEU A 17 -4.01 11.42 17.74
C LEU A 17 -3.42 12.30 18.87
N GLY A 18 -3.77 11.99 20.12
CA GLY A 18 -3.29 12.71 21.31
C GLY A 18 -1.82 12.46 21.67
N ARG A 19 -1.05 11.79 20.81
CA ARG A 19 0.35 11.42 21.02
C ARG A 19 1.23 12.07 19.96
N ARG A 20 2.45 12.44 20.35
CA ARG A 20 3.46 12.96 19.41
C ARG A 20 3.89 11.89 18.42
N ILE A 21 4.18 12.32 17.19
CA ILE A 21 4.78 11.47 16.17
C ILE A 21 6.27 11.79 16.10
N HIS A 22 7.10 10.75 16.15
CA HIS A 22 8.51 10.85 15.79
C HIS A 22 8.65 10.61 14.28
N CYS A 23 9.26 11.55 13.56
CA CYS A 23 9.40 11.48 12.11
C CYS A 23 10.88 11.35 11.74
N VAL A 24 11.22 10.30 10.99
CA VAL A 24 12.58 10.10 10.47
C VAL A 24 12.50 10.08 8.93
N PRO A 25 13.07 11.08 8.24
CA PRO A 25 13.08 11.10 6.79
C PRO A 25 14.09 10.07 6.26
N VAL A 26 13.62 9.18 5.38
CA VAL A 26 14.44 8.13 4.75
C VAL A 26 14.36 8.14 3.22
N LEU A 27 13.56 9.05 2.66
CA LEU A 27 13.50 9.36 1.23
C LEU A 27 14.31 10.63 0.96
N GLY A 28 14.89 10.70 -0.23
CA GLY A 28 15.55 11.88 -0.77
C GLY A 28 14.63 12.64 -1.74
N ASP A 29 15.23 13.20 -2.77
CA ASP A 29 14.54 14.02 -3.75
C ASP A 29 13.43 13.26 -4.49
N ALA A 30 12.32 13.98 -4.77
CA ALA A 30 11.16 13.45 -5.48
C ALA A 30 10.58 12.16 -4.87
N ASP A 31 10.63 12.02 -3.54
CA ASP A 31 10.16 10.86 -2.79
C ASP A 31 10.83 9.54 -3.20
N GLN A 32 12.08 9.60 -3.69
CA GLN A 32 12.85 8.41 -4.08
C GLN A 32 13.83 7.99 -3.00
N PHE A 33 14.20 6.71 -3.00
CA PHE A 33 15.30 6.25 -2.17
C PHE A 33 16.62 6.91 -2.63
N PRO A 34 17.47 7.37 -1.70
CA PRO A 34 18.79 7.89 -2.04
C PRO A 34 19.59 6.88 -2.89
N GLN A 35 20.24 7.35 -3.96
CA GLN A 35 20.96 6.46 -4.90
C GLN A 35 22.30 5.97 -4.34
N ASP A 36 22.87 6.72 -3.40
CA ASP A 36 24.17 6.50 -2.79
C ASP A 36 24.10 5.70 -1.47
N ARG A 37 22.90 5.32 -1.03
CA ARG A 37 22.70 4.59 0.24
C ARG A 37 21.74 3.42 0.10
N LEU A 38 22.01 2.34 0.81
CA LEU A 38 21.10 1.21 0.87
C LEU A 38 19.94 1.53 1.82
N ILE A 39 18.70 1.35 1.36
CA ILE A 39 17.51 1.56 2.19
C ILE A 39 17.52 0.71 3.47
N VAL A 40 18.10 -0.49 3.40
CA VAL A 40 18.25 -1.38 4.55
C VAL A 40 19.13 -0.72 5.62
N ASP A 41 20.24 -0.11 5.23
CA ASP A 41 21.14 0.57 6.17
C ASP A 41 20.49 1.82 6.75
N LEU A 42 19.77 2.59 5.93
CA LEU A 42 19.02 3.77 6.38
C LEU A 42 17.97 3.41 7.44
N ILE A 43 17.21 2.35 7.21
CA ILE A 43 16.18 1.89 8.15
C ILE A 43 16.82 1.34 9.43
N TYR A 44 17.94 0.62 9.31
CA TYR A 44 18.69 0.15 10.48
C TYR A 44 19.15 1.33 11.34
N GLN A 45 19.84 2.30 10.73
CA GLN A 45 20.33 3.51 11.41
C GLN A 45 19.18 4.32 12.03
N ALA A 46 18.08 4.51 11.30
CA ALA A 46 16.91 5.22 11.81
C ALA A 46 16.35 4.56 13.08
N VAL A 47 16.22 3.23 13.09
CA VAL A 47 15.65 2.49 14.22
C VAL A 47 16.64 2.40 15.39
N THR A 48 17.94 2.26 15.15
CA THR A 48 18.95 2.25 16.22
C THR A 48 19.10 3.63 16.85
N ALA A 49 19.18 4.70 16.05
CA ALA A 49 19.20 6.08 16.55
C ALA A 49 17.96 6.41 17.36
N MET A 50 16.79 5.89 16.96
CA MET A 50 15.55 6.06 17.70
C MET A 50 15.56 5.35 19.06
N ARG A 51 16.18 4.17 19.17
CA ARG A 51 15.97 3.26 20.30
C ARG A 51 17.16 3.11 21.25
N ARG A 52 18.41 3.09 20.76
CA ARG A 52 19.58 2.63 21.53
C ARG A 52 20.94 3.26 21.21
N ASP A 53 21.03 4.23 20.32
CA ASP A 53 22.28 5.00 20.20
C ASP A 53 22.58 5.76 21.50
N ALA A 54 23.77 6.36 21.62
CA ALA A 54 24.21 7.02 22.86
C ALA A 54 23.24 8.09 23.37
N ASP A 55 22.49 8.72 22.45
CA ASP A 55 21.40 9.64 22.74
C ASP A 55 20.16 9.26 21.91
N PRO A 56 19.28 8.37 22.41
CA PRO A 56 18.13 7.87 21.65
C PRO A 56 17.11 8.97 21.35
N THR A 57 16.73 9.13 20.09
CA THR A 57 15.84 10.23 19.68
C THR A 57 14.37 10.04 20.09
N ALA A 58 13.90 8.79 20.22
CA ALA A 58 12.55 8.48 20.68
C ALA A 58 12.44 7.05 21.27
N PRO A 59 13.05 6.80 22.45
CA PRO A 59 13.19 5.46 23.00
C PRO A 59 11.86 4.84 23.42
N SER A 60 10.77 5.59 23.54
CA SER A 60 9.44 5.08 23.93
C SER A 60 8.56 4.65 22.74
N VAL A 61 9.03 4.79 21.49
CA VAL A 61 8.25 4.38 20.31
C VAL A 61 8.06 2.86 20.29
N LEU A 62 6.81 2.44 20.13
CA LEU A 62 6.40 1.03 20.04
C LEU A 62 5.81 0.66 18.68
N ILE A 63 5.35 1.64 17.89
CA ILE A 63 4.70 1.42 16.61
C ILE A 63 5.43 2.26 15.56
N VAL A 64 5.88 1.62 14.50
CA VAL A 64 6.54 2.28 13.36
C VAL A 64 5.71 2.04 12.10
N ASN A 65 5.20 3.12 11.52
CA ASN A 65 4.55 3.07 10.21
C ASN A 65 5.60 3.21 9.09
N LEU A 66 5.72 2.17 8.26
CA LEU A 66 6.59 2.11 7.10
C LEU A 66 5.75 2.00 5.83
N SER A 67 5.23 3.14 5.37
CA SER A 67 4.50 3.23 4.09
C SER A 67 5.46 3.35 2.90
N LEU A 68 6.46 2.47 2.85
CA LEU A 68 7.51 2.43 1.84
C LEU A 68 7.65 1.01 1.31
N GLY A 69 8.03 0.88 0.05
CA GLY A 69 8.30 -0.40 -0.56
C GLY A 69 9.20 -0.27 -1.79
N ASN A 70 9.87 -1.35 -2.15
CA ASN A 70 10.74 -1.40 -3.31
C ASN A 70 10.03 -2.07 -4.49
N VAL A 71 9.56 -1.26 -5.45
CA VAL A 71 8.90 -1.72 -6.69
C VAL A 71 9.77 -2.65 -7.54
N ARG A 72 11.10 -2.56 -7.42
CA ARG A 72 12.05 -3.43 -8.13
C ARG A 72 12.30 -4.76 -7.43
N LYS A 73 11.70 -4.97 -6.25
CA LYS A 73 11.81 -6.20 -5.46
C LYS A 73 10.42 -6.74 -5.08
N PRO A 74 9.62 -7.21 -6.06
CA PRO A 74 8.44 -8.02 -5.77
C PRO A 74 8.85 -9.30 -5.03
N PHE A 75 7.95 -9.79 -4.17
CA PHE A 75 8.17 -11.01 -3.40
C PHE A 75 8.23 -12.24 -4.30
N GLN A 76 9.28 -13.06 -4.14
CA GLN A 76 9.58 -14.24 -4.95
C GLN A 76 9.77 -15.50 -4.09
N GLY A 77 9.05 -15.61 -2.97
CA GLY A 77 9.10 -16.78 -2.08
C GLY A 77 10.19 -16.75 -1.00
N ARG A 78 11.13 -15.80 -1.06
CA ARG A 78 12.19 -15.62 -0.04
C ARG A 78 12.11 -14.23 0.58
N LEU A 79 12.33 -14.15 1.89
CA LEU A 79 12.39 -12.89 2.61
C LEU A 79 13.54 -12.02 2.08
N SER A 80 13.23 -10.77 1.68
CA SER A 80 14.25 -9.80 1.30
C SER A 80 15.18 -9.47 2.48
N PRO A 81 16.37 -8.90 2.22
CA PRO A 81 17.20 -8.33 3.28
C PRO A 81 16.44 -7.30 4.13
N TRP A 82 15.54 -6.53 3.51
CA TRP A 82 14.77 -5.51 4.19
C TRP A 82 13.71 -6.13 5.12
N ALA A 83 12.94 -7.11 4.66
CA ALA A 83 11.99 -7.82 5.53
C ALA A 83 12.69 -8.51 6.71
N ARG A 84 13.83 -9.16 6.47
CA ARG A 84 14.65 -9.77 7.54
C ARG A 84 15.16 -8.75 8.55
N LEU A 85 15.54 -7.56 8.09
CA LEU A 85 15.92 -6.46 8.98
C LEU A 85 14.73 -6.05 9.86
N ILE A 86 13.55 -5.83 9.25
CA ILE A 86 12.32 -5.47 9.99
C ILE A 86 12.00 -6.54 11.03
N ASP A 87 12.03 -7.82 10.65
CA ASP A 87 11.74 -8.94 11.55
C ASP A 87 12.71 -8.97 12.75
N ARG A 88 14.01 -8.77 12.48
CA ARG A 88 15.04 -8.69 13.52
C ARG A 88 14.82 -7.50 14.45
N LEU A 89 14.60 -6.31 13.90
CA LEU A 89 14.39 -5.09 14.70
C LEU A 89 13.13 -5.18 15.57
N SER A 90 12.06 -5.74 15.00
CA SER A 90 10.80 -5.99 15.72
C SER A 90 11.04 -6.88 16.93
N HIS A 91 11.68 -8.05 16.72
CA HIS A 91 11.99 -8.99 17.78
C HIS A 91 12.98 -8.41 18.81
N SER A 92 14.04 -7.74 18.35
CA SER A 92 15.08 -7.20 19.25
C SER A 92 14.60 -6.06 20.13
N TYR A 93 13.66 -5.24 19.66
CA TYR A 93 13.25 -4.02 20.37
C TYR A 93 11.80 -4.01 20.85
N GLY A 94 11.00 -5.02 20.49
CA GLY A 94 9.56 -5.06 20.81
C GLY A 94 8.77 -4.00 20.05
N ILE A 95 9.20 -3.68 18.82
CA ILE A 95 8.56 -2.68 17.97
C ILE A 95 7.61 -3.38 16.99
N LEU A 96 6.37 -2.88 16.89
CA LEU A 96 5.42 -3.27 15.87
C LEU A 96 5.63 -2.43 14.61
N PHE A 97 5.96 -3.07 13.49
CA PHE A 97 6.05 -2.41 12.19
C PHE A 97 4.74 -2.58 11.43
N CYS A 98 4.13 -1.46 11.02
CA CYS A 98 3.02 -1.44 10.05
C CYS A 98 3.61 -1.14 8.67
N VAL A 99 3.60 -2.12 7.76
CA VAL A 99 4.26 -2.04 6.45
C VAL A 99 3.21 -2.03 5.35
N SER A 100 3.29 -1.10 4.39
CA SER A 100 2.39 -1.13 3.23
C SER A 100 2.65 -2.38 2.36
N ALA A 101 1.61 -3.06 1.89
CA ALA A 101 1.71 -4.17 0.93
C ALA A 101 2.34 -3.73 -0.42
N GLY A 102 2.29 -2.44 -0.72
CA GLY A 102 2.71 -1.87 -1.99
C GLY A 102 1.56 -1.79 -3.00
N ASN A 103 1.80 -1.01 -4.06
CA ASN A 103 0.84 -0.76 -5.13
C ASN A 103 1.46 -1.06 -6.51
N HIS A 104 0.68 -1.71 -7.37
CA HIS A 104 0.97 -2.02 -8.78
C HIS A 104 0.18 -1.07 -9.68
N THR A 105 0.88 -0.19 -10.39
CA THR A 105 0.28 0.84 -11.25
C THR A 105 0.20 0.43 -12.72
N GLN A 106 0.59 -0.80 -13.04
CA GLN A 106 0.55 -1.31 -14.42
C GLN A 106 -0.89 -1.38 -14.93
N ARG A 107 -1.04 -1.08 -16.21
CA ARG A 107 -2.29 -1.22 -16.94
C ARG A 107 -2.67 -2.70 -17.03
N PHE A 108 -3.97 -2.98 -17.14
CA PHE A 108 -4.49 -4.32 -17.33
C PHE A 108 -5.69 -4.28 -18.28
N ASP A 109 -5.91 -5.38 -18.98
CA ASP A 109 -6.99 -5.51 -19.95
C ASP A 109 -8.20 -6.17 -19.30
N ILE A 110 -9.40 -5.63 -19.53
CA ILE A 110 -10.66 -6.28 -19.19
C ILE A 110 -11.23 -6.84 -20.49
N ALA A 111 -10.90 -8.10 -20.81
CA ALA A 111 -11.12 -8.69 -22.13
C ALA A 111 -12.58 -8.62 -22.63
N SER A 112 -13.57 -8.55 -21.74
CA SER A 112 -15.00 -8.47 -22.08
C SER A 112 -15.51 -7.05 -22.37
N ILE A 113 -14.62 -6.05 -22.41
CA ILE A 113 -14.96 -4.62 -22.51
C ILE A 113 -14.05 -3.97 -23.57
N ALA A 114 -14.64 -3.48 -24.65
CA ALA A 114 -13.90 -2.83 -25.74
C ALA A 114 -13.76 -1.32 -25.55
N THR A 115 -14.70 -0.68 -24.84
CA THR A 115 -14.72 0.78 -24.66
C THR A 115 -15.06 1.18 -23.23
N MET A 116 -14.62 2.38 -22.82
CA MET A 116 -14.97 2.95 -21.51
C MET A 116 -16.49 3.11 -21.35
N GLY A 117 -17.20 3.48 -22.41
CA GLY A 117 -18.67 3.57 -22.39
C GLY A 117 -19.36 2.23 -22.11
N GLN A 118 -18.81 1.12 -22.62
CA GLN A 118 -19.30 -0.22 -22.26
C GLN A 118 -19.01 -0.55 -20.79
N TYR A 119 -17.85 -0.17 -20.28
CA TYR A 119 -17.51 -0.35 -18.86
C TYR A 119 -18.46 0.43 -17.94
N GLU A 120 -18.70 1.70 -18.28
CA GLU A 120 -19.64 2.59 -17.59
C GLU A 120 -21.08 2.06 -17.62
N ALA A 121 -21.52 1.51 -18.75
CA ALA A 121 -22.85 0.93 -18.88
C ALA A 121 -23.02 -0.41 -18.13
N THR A 122 -21.92 -1.11 -17.83
CA THR A 122 -21.95 -2.38 -17.08
C THR A 122 -22.36 -2.09 -15.64
N ARG A 123 -23.44 -2.71 -15.17
CA ARG A 123 -23.97 -2.51 -13.81
C ARG A 123 -23.26 -3.43 -12.81
N GLN A 124 -23.42 -3.13 -11.52
CA GLN A 124 -23.00 -4.04 -10.46
C GLN A 124 -23.98 -5.21 -10.32
N PRO A 125 -23.51 -6.40 -9.92
CA PRO A 125 -22.12 -6.76 -9.55
C PRO A 125 -21.21 -7.14 -10.73
N ASP A 126 -21.71 -7.14 -11.96
CA ASP A 126 -20.96 -7.62 -13.13
C ASP A 126 -19.71 -6.79 -13.42
N ARG A 127 -19.74 -5.47 -13.17
CA ARG A 127 -18.57 -4.61 -13.33
C ARG A 127 -17.44 -5.01 -12.38
N ALA A 128 -17.78 -5.19 -11.10
CA ALA A 128 -16.86 -5.67 -10.08
C ALA A 128 -16.29 -7.05 -10.44
N LYS A 129 -17.16 -8.00 -10.83
CA LYS A 129 -16.77 -9.34 -11.24
C LYS A 129 -15.77 -9.33 -12.40
N ARG A 130 -16.06 -8.60 -13.47
CA ARG A 130 -15.16 -8.49 -14.64
C ARG A 130 -13.82 -7.87 -14.30
N THR A 131 -13.81 -6.89 -13.38
CA THR A 131 -12.58 -6.25 -12.92
C THR A 131 -11.74 -7.21 -12.09
N LEU A 132 -12.36 -7.94 -11.15
CA LEU A 132 -11.69 -8.95 -10.34
C LEU A 132 -11.17 -10.11 -11.20
N GLU A 133 -11.93 -10.57 -12.19
CA GLU A 133 -11.49 -11.60 -13.14
C GLU A 133 -10.23 -11.14 -13.89
N ALA A 134 -10.21 -9.91 -14.41
CA ALA A 134 -9.03 -9.35 -15.07
C ALA A 134 -7.81 -9.26 -14.13
N LEU A 135 -8.01 -8.83 -12.88
CA LEU A 135 -6.93 -8.75 -11.90
C LEU A 135 -6.44 -10.12 -11.44
N SER A 136 -7.33 -11.11 -11.36
CA SER A 136 -7.00 -12.48 -10.94
C SER A 136 -5.95 -13.12 -11.86
N GLN A 137 -5.99 -12.79 -13.16
CA GLN A 137 -5.02 -13.24 -14.16
C GLN A 137 -3.63 -12.63 -13.94
N LEU A 138 -3.52 -11.53 -13.18
CA LEU A 138 -2.29 -10.80 -12.90
C LEU A 138 -1.73 -11.06 -11.50
N VAL A 139 -2.38 -11.88 -10.67
CA VAL A 139 -1.96 -12.14 -9.29
C VAL A 139 -0.52 -12.69 -9.22
N ALA A 140 -0.09 -13.43 -10.24
CA ALA A 140 1.27 -13.95 -10.33
C ALA A 140 2.34 -12.85 -10.46
N SER A 141 2.04 -11.74 -11.14
CA SER A 141 2.95 -10.62 -11.36
C SER A 141 2.75 -9.47 -10.37
N ARG A 142 1.59 -9.39 -9.71
CA ARG A 142 1.23 -8.37 -8.71
C ARG A 142 1.47 -8.83 -7.27
N ARG A 143 2.68 -9.31 -7.01
CA ARG A 143 3.10 -9.77 -5.67
C ARG A 143 3.33 -8.61 -4.71
N LEU A 144 3.29 -8.91 -3.42
CA LEU A 144 3.79 -8.05 -2.35
C LEU A 144 5.14 -7.40 -2.70
N LEU A 145 5.33 -6.14 -2.31
CA LEU A 145 6.60 -5.43 -2.51
C LEU A 145 7.44 -5.44 -1.25
N SER A 146 8.75 -5.69 -1.36
CA SER A 146 9.67 -5.63 -0.21
C SER A 146 9.54 -4.30 0.54
N PRO A 147 9.40 -4.29 1.88
CA PRO A 147 9.58 -5.40 2.84
C PRO A 147 8.26 -6.03 3.35
N SER A 148 7.15 -5.90 2.62
CA SER A 148 5.82 -6.32 3.08
C SER A 148 5.63 -7.82 3.26
N GLU A 149 6.60 -8.63 2.87
CA GLU A 149 6.68 -10.05 3.20
C GLU A 149 7.20 -10.35 4.61
N THR A 150 7.46 -9.33 5.43
CA THR A 150 7.82 -9.44 6.86
C THR A 150 6.90 -10.41 7.62
N VAL A 151 7.50 -11.19 8.52
CA VAL A 151 6.79 -12.16 9.37
C VAL A 151 6.33 -11.49 10.68
N ASN A 152 7.15 -10.63 11.28
CA ASN A 152 6.86 -10.00 12.57
C ASN A 152 6.11 -8.66 12.44
N GLY A 153 6.11 -8.05 11.26
CA GLY A 153 5.33 -6.84 10.96
C GLY A 153 3.91 -7.14 10.47
N ILE A 154 3.04 -6.15 10.64
CA ILE A 154 1.69 -6.15 10.04
C ILE A 154 1.78 -5.50 8.66
N THR A 155 1.45 -6.27 7.65
CA THR A 155 1.32 -5.86 6.26
C THR A 155 -0.09 -5.34 6.01
N VAL A 156 -0.18 -4.09 5.57
CA VAL A 156 -1.42 -3.35 5.38
C VAL A 156 -1.70 -3.22 3.88
N GLY A 157 -2.83 -3.78 3.43
CA GLY A 157 -3.37 -3.53 2.10
C GLY A 157 -4.37 -2.37 2.09
N ALA A 158 -4.61 -1.83 0.90
CA ALA A 158 -5.54 -0.72 0.70
C ALA A 158 -6.92 -1.27 0.33
N ALA A 159 -7.93 -1.04 1.15
CA ALA A 159 -9.32 -1.27 0.80
C ALA A 159 -9.84 -0.13 -0.09
N ASN A 160 -10.67 -0.47 -1.08
CA ASN A 160 -11.38 0.46 -1.96
C ASN A 160 -12.55 1.13 -1.23
N ILE A 161 -12.23 1.89 -0.18
CA ILE A 161 -13.16 2.63 0.67
C ILE A 161 -12.50 3.91 1.18
N ASP A 162 -13.33 4.92 1.43
CA ASP A 162 -13.02 6.27 1.90
C ASP A 162 -14.31 6.94 2.37
N ALA A 163 -14.19 8.08 3.04
CA ALA A 163 -15.33 8.84 3.55
C ALA A 163 -15.78 9.99 2.62
N VAL A 164 -15.33 10.02 1.37
CA VAL A 164 -15.75 11.04 0.40
C VAL A 164 -17.23 10.85 0.03
N SER A 165 -18.04 11.91 0.14
CA SER A 165 -19.47 11.85 -0.17
C SER A 165 -19.76 11.71 -1.68
N ASP A 166 -20.90 11.13 -2.03
CA ASP A 166 -21.35 11.02 -3.43
C ASP A 166 -21.56 12.39 -4.09
N VAL A 167 -21.88 13.42 -3.31
CA VAL A 167 -22.00 14.80 -3.81
C VAL A 167 -20.62 15.31 -4.27
N GLN A 168 -19.58 15.12 -3.45
CA GLN A 168 -18.22 15.51 -3.82
C GLN A 168 -17.72 14.71 -5.03
N ARG A 169 -18.04 13.41 -5.13
CA ARG A 169 -17.62 12.56 -6.27
C ARG A 169 -18.25 12.93 -7.60
N ARG A 170 -19.48 13.44 -7.62
CA ARG A 170 -20.17 13.85 -8.86
C ARG A 170 -19.40 14.90 -9.68
N THR A 171 -18.46 15.62 -9.05
CA THR A 171 -17.59 16.59 -9.74
C THR A 171 -16.46 15.94 -10.54
N ALA A 172 -16.11 14.68 -10.26
CA ALA A 172 -15.04 13.96 -10.95
C ALA A 172 -15.58 13.26 -12.21
N ARG A 173 -15.52 13.95 -13.36
CA ARG A 173 -15.89 13.38 -14.67
C ARG A 173 -14.88 12.30 -15.11
N ASN A 174 -15.35 11.29 -15.85
CA ASN A 174 -14.55 10.25 -16.51
C ASN A 174 -13.75 9.31 -15.58
N ARG A 175 -14.27 9.04 -14.38
CA ARG A 175 -13.69 8.10 -13.42
C ARG A 175 -14.77 7.13 -12.96
N VAL A 176 -14.55 5.83 -13.18
CA VAL A 176 -15.53 4.81 -12.81
C VAL A 176 -15.03 3.98 -11.66
N ASP A 177 -15.84 3.93 -10.60
CA ASP A 177 -15.63 3.03 -9.48
C ASP A 177 -15.90 1.59 -9.94
N PRO A 178 -14.90 0.68 -9.83
CA PRO A 178 -15.06 -0.70 -10.24
C PRO A 178 -15.91 -1.52 -9.25
N TYR A 179 -15.96 -1.14 -7.98
CA TYR A 179 -16.38 -2.05 -6.90
C TYR A 179 -17.61 -1.62 -6.11
N HIS A 180 -17.88 -0.32 -5.91
CA HIS A 180 -18.99 0.11 -5.07
C HIS A 180 -20.34 -0.53 -5.50
N PRO A 181 -21.12 -1.14 -4.59
CA PRO A 181 -21.01 -1.14 -3.11
C PRO A 181 -20.14 -2.22 -2.46
N MET A 182 -19.47 -3.08 -3.24
CA MET A 182 -18.58 -4.12 -2.72
C MET A 182 -17.33 -3.49 -2.08
N VAL A 183 -16.98 -3.95 -0.87
CA VAL A 183 -15.72 -3.60 -0.20
C VAL A 183 -14.70 -4.69 -0.47
N THR A 184 -13.62 -4.33 -1.15
CA THR A 184 -12.50 -5.22 -1.47
C THR A 184 -11.19 -4.43 -1.53
N ALA A 185 -10.06 -5.10 -1.76
CA ALA A 185 -8.78 -4.45 -1.98
C ALA A 185 -8.81 -3.58 -3.25
N ASN A 186 -8.09 -2.47 -3.22
CA ASN A 186 -7.90 -1.60 -4.37
C ASN A 186 -7.32 -2.37 -5.57
N PRO A 187 -7.72 -2.04 -6.81
CA PRO A 187 -7.14 -2.65 -8.02
C PRO A 187 -5.61 -2.59 -8.07
N SER A 188 -5.01 -1.53 -7.52
CA SER A 188 -3.56 -1.39 -7.43
C SER A 188 -2.94 -2.12 -6.25
N SER A 189 -3.67 -2.43 -5.18
CA SER A 189 -3.08 -2.95 -3.94
C SER A 189 -2.47 -4.34 -4.18
N SER A 190 -1.21 -4.50 -3.78
CA SER A 190 -0.55 -5.80 -3.81
C SER A 190 -1.23 -6.79 -2.87
N LEU A 191 -1.36 -8.03 -3.34
CA LEU A 191 -1.91 -9.13 -2.56
C LEU A 191 -0.89 -10.28 -2.43
N GLY A 192 -1.15 -11.17 -1.47
CA GLY A 192 -0.33 -12.33 -1.19
C GLY A 192 -0.32 -13.40 -2.30
N PRO A 193 0.26 -14.58 -1.99
CA PRO A 193 0.65 -15.02 -0.65
C PRO A 193 1.95 -14.37 -0.14
N GLY A 194 2.15 -14.43 1.17
CA GLY A 194 3.39 -14.05 1.86
C GLY A 194 4.40 -15.20 1.96
N PHE A 195 5.42 -15.01 2.80
CA PHE A 195 6.42 -16.05 3.08
C PHE A 195 5.77 -17.33 3.63
N ALA A 196 6.25 -18.49 3.16
CA ALA A 196 5.71 -19.81 3.50
C ALA A 196 4.19 -19.94 3.27
N ASN A 197 3.66 -19.33 2.20
CA ASN A 197 2.22 -19.29 1.88
C ASN A 197 1.34 -18.66 2.98
N SER A 198 1.91 -17.79 3.82
CA SER A 198 1.14 -17.02 4.78
C SER A 198 0.11 -16.11 4.11
N VAL A 199 -0.99 -15.85 4.82
CA VAL A 199 -2.01 -14.89 4.40
C VAL A 199 -1.41 -13.49 4.50
N LYS A 200 -1.42 -12.76 3.38
CA LYS A 200 -1.00 -11.37 3.28
C LYS A 200 -1.89 -10.65 2.25
N PRO A 201 -2.22 -9.36 2.44
CA PRO A 201 -1.93 -8.53 3.61
C PRO A 201 -2.61 -9.07 4.87
N ASP A 202 -2.09 -8.74 6.05
CA ASP A 202 -2.67 -9.19 7.32
C ASP A 202 -3.98 -8.45 7.61
N ILE A 203 -4.05 -7.18 7.19
CA ILE A 203 -5.24 -6.34 7.32
C ILE A 203 -5.45 -5.49 6.06
N LEU A 204 -6.71 -5.12 5.82
CA LEU A 204 -7.07 -4.06 4.88
C LEU A 204 -7.52 -2.82 5.65
N MET A 205 -6.96 -1.67 5.28
CA MET A 205 -7.32 -0.36 5.85
C MET A 205 -7.86 0.55 4.74
N PRO A 206 -8.69 1.57 5.07
CA PRO A 206 -9.19 2.52 4.07
C PRO A 206 -8.07 3.12 3.22
N GLY A 207 -8.15 2.90 1.90
CA GLY A 207 -7.08 3.22 0.95
C GLY A 207 -7.50 4.14 -0.18
N CYS A 208 -8.64 4.83 -0.05
CA CYS A 208 -9.33 5.56 -1.12
C CYS A 208 -10.01 4.63 -2.13
N ARG A 209 -11.15 5.07 -2.68
CA ARG A 209 -11.76 4.40 -3.83
C ARG A 209 -10.99 4.73 -5.10
N GLU A 210 -10.18 3.78 -5.54
CA GLU A 210 -9.54 3.81 -6.85
C GLU A 210 -10.58 3.67 -7.96
N HIS A 211 -10.54 4.61 -8.89
CA HIS A 211 -11.38 4.61 -10.08
C HIS A 211 -10.54 4.19 -11.29
N LEU A 212 -11.16 3.48 -12.22
CA LEU A 212 -10.52 3.09 -13.47
C LEU A 212 -10.80 4.13 -14.56
N THR A 213 -9.82 4.28 -15.44
CA THR A 213 -9.94 5.03 -16.69
C THR A 213 -9.35 4.19 -17.82
N MET A 214 -9.96 4.29 -19.00
CA MET A 214 -9.42 3.63 -20.18
C MET A 214 -8.29 4.47 -20.77
N VAL A 215 -7.19 3.82 -21.08
CA VAL A 215 -6.07 4.42 -21.80
C VAL A 215 -5.96 3.79 -23.18
N ALA A 216 -5.58 4.58 -24.18
CA ALA A 216 -5.30 4.03 -25.50
C ALA A 216 -4.23 2.93 -25.37
N LYS A 217 -4.44 1.82 -26.09
CA LYS A 217 -3.42 0.78 -26.23
C LYS A 217 -2.21 1.44 -26.88
N ALA A 218 -1.13 1.61 -26.13
CA ALA A 218 0.11 2.09 -26.72
C ALA A 218 0.52 1.04 -27.76
N GLY A 219 0.57 1.42 -29.02
CA GLY A 219 1.26 0.63 -30.04
C GLY A 219 2.71 0.48 -29.59
N TRP A 220 3.21 -0.74 -29.53
CA TRP A 220 4.63 -0.97 -29.38
C TRP A 220 5.33 -0.34 -30.59
N LEU A 221 6.13 0.70 -30.36
CA LEU A 221 7.20 1.10 -31.28
C LEU A 221 8.47 0.37 -30.85
#